data_AF-A0A6G2BB79-F1
#
_entry.id   AF-A0A6G2BB79-F1
#
_cell.length_a   1.000
_cell.length_b   1.000
_cell.length_c   1.000
_cell.angle_alpha   90.00
_cell.angle_beta   90.00
_cell.angle_gamma   90.00
#
_symmetry.space_group_name_H-M   'P 1'
#
loop_
_entity.id
_entity.type
_entity.pdbx_description
1 polymer ?
#
loop_
_entity_poly.entity_id
_entity_poly.type
_entity_poly.pdbx_seq_one_letter_code
_entity_poly.pdbx_strand_id
1 'polypeptide(L)'
;MGRPPGPLPGSRTTPLPTHRTHPPAGHARPGGAGRGRPRTGRGLPRPPGGTRPRRVGGRPRRPRGHRHARPAADGVGAGLRTAPGLPGGRGRDGRERGRGTAQAAPGTPVALHGHGTPRAGDGGRGGREGRRGREGRRGTDRRHGDRFGQGVVTGAGGTGGDVPRVPRIPPPRAAADDLPGNSGSTGGHPAGGAAHEHGHEHDHATLKSLLGAWAMAACSVEETAAVEAHLPRCPECAEEAERLREAVGLMRRDEPLDPGPGLRSRVVDACLRRRPADVPLPRWAAPYDAETARLDALLRDMGESEWNAPVTLRWATGERTLTLCGVLAHLGSVDGLVATTLGLPDPLGPGAPRTVGDRTEAAIERCRQHGPPFVRNKWRTQSRNIVRVAALGAPDTAEETVDFTDFRRPMPEALAGRAFACWIHAEDIATAVDYPYGPPAPEHLAPMVGLVAGRLPTALANRRRAGLAAPPRRLTAAGAPGRTLHLEVEGRGGGDWYVPLDSPAALAGPEHTVAHLALEDTELCRLAAGHVSPEEVAAGREGDEEAVRDALWALFSLSRL
;
A
#
# COMPACT_ATOMS: atom_id res chain seq x y z
N MET A 1 12.12 35.59 -65.51
CA MET A 1 13.32 36.37 -65.15
C MET A 1 12.86 37.63 -64.41
N GLY A 2 13.49 38.14 -63.35
CA GLY A 2 14.67 37.59 -62.67
C GLY A 2 15.52 38.62 -61.89
N ARG A 3 14.92 39.52 -61.10
CA ARG A 3 15.64 40.42 -60.17
C ARG A 3 14.73 40.91 -59.02
N PRO A 4 15.21 41.04 -57.77
CA PRO A 4 14.39 41.44 -56.62
C PRO A 4 14.53 42.92 -56.21
N PRO A 5 13.50 43.53 -55.58
CA PRO A 5 13.65 44.71 -54.73
C PRO A 5 14.08 44.31 -53.29
N GLY A 6 14.68 45.25 -52.55
CA GLY A 6 15.27 44.99 -51.21
C GLY A 6 14.35 45.24 -50.00
N PRO A 7 14.75 44.80 -48.78
CA PRO A 7 13.91 44.86 -47.58
C PRO A 7 14.33 45.94 -46.55
N LEU A 8 13.34 46.56 -45.89
CA LEU A 8 13.42 47.24 -44.58
C LEU A 8 11.97 47.44 -44.05
N PRO A 9 11.74 47.68 -42.73
CA PRO A 9 12.65 47.57 -41.58
C PRO A 9 12.06 46.78 -40.37
N GLY A 10 12.90 46.53 -39.34
CA GLY A 10 12.46 46.84 -37.96
C GLY A 10 12.34 45.72 -36.91
N SER A 11 13.45 45.34 -36.27
CA SER A 11 13.47 44.96 -34.84
C SER A 11 14.86 45.24 -34.24
N ARG A 12 14.95 45.55 -32.94
CA ARG A 12 16.18 46.02 -32.26
C ARG A 12 16.81 44.92 -31.40
N THR A 13 18.12 44.67 -31.59
CA THR A 13 18.98 43.94 -30.64
C THR A 13 20.42 44.48 -30.68
N THR A 14 21.07 44.61 -29.53
CA THR A 14 22.47 45.09 -29.37
C THR A 14 23.45 43.96 -29.03
N PRO A 15 24.75 44.05 -29.40
CA PRO A 15 25.70 42.92 -29.35
C PRO A 15 26.74 42.93 -28.19
N LEU A 16 27.49 41.82 -28.06
CA LEU A 16 28.67 41.64 -27.18
C LEU A 16 29.98 42.18 -27.80
N PRO A 17 31.01 42.40 -26.96
CA PRO A 17 32.37 41.83 -27.16
C PRO A 17 33.04 41.38 -25.82
N THR A 18 34.10 40.56 -25.70
CA THR A 18 34.86 39.59 -26.54
C THR A 18 35.72 38.66 -25.63
N HIS A 19 36.34 37.59 -26.14
CA HIS A 19 37.23 36.66 -25.41
C HIS A 19 38.74 36.85 -25.69
N ARG A 20 39.62 36.21 -24.86
CA ARG A 20 41.12 36.02 -24.90
C ARG A 20 41.89 36.86 -23.85
N THR A 21 42.99 36.43 -23.18
CA THR A 21 43.77 35.15 -23.12
C THR A 21 44.59 35.04 -21.81
N HIS A 22 45.03 33.83 -21.41
CA HIS A 22 46.04 33.53 -20.34
C HIS A 22 47.49 33.52 -20.93
N PRO A 23 48.61 33.31 -20.17
CA PRO A 23 48.85 32.95 -18.75
C PRO A 23 49.74 34.03 -18.02
N PRO A 24 50.64 33.82 -17.01
CA PRO A 24 51.07 32.63 -16.21
C PRO A 24 51.20 32.85 -14.67
N ALA A 25 52.15 32.13 -14.03
CA ALA A 25 52.34 31.82 -12.61
C ALA A 25 53.22 32.78 -11.75
N GLY A 26 53.14 32.64 -10.42
CA GLY A 26 54.08 33.15 -9.40
C GLY A 26 53.93 32.40 -8.06
N HIS A 27 55.02 32.21 -7.29
CA HIS A 27 55.06 31.40 -6.05
C HIS A 27 55.02 32.22 -4.75
N ALA A 28 54.43 31.67 -3.67
CA ALA A 28 55.03 31.62 -2.31
C ALA A 28 54.21 30.78 -1.29
N ARG A 29 54.91 30.18 -0.31
CA ARG A 29 54.42 29.73 1.01
C ARG A 29 55.38 30.31 2.08
N PRO A 30 54.94 30.55 3.32
CA PRO A 30 55.10 29.55 4.40
C PRO A 30 53.76 29.33 5.16
N GLY A 31 53.59 28.53 6.22
CA GLY A 31 54.51 27.97 7.22
C GLY A 31 54.67 28.93 8.41
N GLY A 32 54.48 28.57 9.68
CA GLY A 32 54.06 27.32 10.31
C GLY A 32 53.49 27.57 11.73
N ALA A 33 53.18 26.54 12.51
CA ALA A 33 52.44 26.67 13.77
C ALA A 33 53.29 26.99 15.01
N GLY A 34 52.68 27.62 16.03
CA GLY A 34 53.25 27.78 17.37
C GLY A 34 52.17 28.08 18.42
N ARG A 35 52.13 27.32 19.53
CA ARG A 35 51.21 27.55 20.66
C ARG A 35 51.96 28.20 21.83
N GLY A 36 51.36 29.19 22.49
CA GLY A 36 51.89 29.77 23.73
C GLY A 36 50.82 30.42 24.60
N ARG A 37 50.87 30.16 25.92
CA ARG A 37 50.17 30.92 26.98
C ARG A 37 51.22 31.64 27.83
N PRO A 38 50.89 32.81 28.39
CA PRO A 38 51.20 33.05 29.81
C PRO A 38 49.96 33.47 30.65
N ARG A 39 50.19 33.92 31.89
CA ARG A 39 49.19 34.27 32.91
C ARG A 39 49.36 35.74 33.38
N THR A 40 48.55 36.15 34.37
CA THR A 40 48.55 37.42 35.14
C THR A 40 47.75 38.56 34.49
N GLY A 41 47.07 39.44 35.25
CA GLY A 41 46.76 39.40 36.69
C GLY A 41 46.27 40.75 37.29
N ARG A 42 45.53 40.68 38.42
CA ARG A 42 44.88 41.79 39.19
C ARG A 42 43.56 42.30 38.56
N GLY A 43 42.55 42.79 39.31
CA GLY A 43 42.44 43.05 40.77
C GLY A 43 41.07 42.70 41.40
N LEU A 44 40.88 43.11 42.66
CA LEU A 44 39.77 42.81 43.61
C LEU A 44 39.03 44.14 43.98
N PRO A 45 37.88 44.20 44.72
CA PRO A 45 37.38 43.26 45.74
C PRO A 45 35.85 42.93 45.71
N ARG A 46 35.23 42.76 46.90
CA ARG A 46 34.07 41.90 47.27
C ARG A 46 33.26 42.56 48.42
N PRO A 47 32.14 41.98 48.93
CA PRO A 47 31.26 40.93 48.41
C PRO A 47 29.85 41.51 48.12
N PRO A 48 28.73 41.43 48.91
CA PRO A 48 28.24 40.51 49.96
C PRO A 48 26.94 39.75 49.58
N GLY A 49 26.47 38.84 50.46
CA GLY A 49 25.05 38.43 50.58
C GLY A 49 24.60 37.11 49.90
N GLY A 50 23.73 36.33 50.59
CA GLY A 50 22.87 35.30 50.00
C GLY A 50 23.28 33.82 50.21
N THR A 51 22.71 33.15 51.22
CA THR A 51 22.82 31.68 51.43
C THR A 51 21.76 30.88 50.66
N ARG A 52 22.10 29.64 50.27
CA ARG A 52 21.12 28.61 49.84
C ARG A 52 20.42 28.00 51.06
N PRO A 53 19.19 27.45 50.92
CA PRO A 53 19.12 25.98 50.80
C PRO A 53 18.02 25.41 49.87
N ARG A 54 18.16 24.09 49.66
CA ARG A 54 17.29 23.08 49.04
C ARG A 54 15.78 23.37 48.98
N ARG A 55 15.12 23.02 47.85
CA ARG A 55 13.69 22.66 47.83
C ARG A 55 13.51 21.15 48.00
N VAL A 56 12.60 20.75 48.90
CA VAL A 56 12.04 19.40 49.01
C VAL A 56 10.77 19.34 48.15
N GLY A 57 10.40 18.15 47.67
CA GLY A 57 9.29 17.97 46.73
C GLY A 57 7.89 18.02 47.36
N GLY A 58 6.88 18.20 46.50
CA GLY A 58 5.46 18.09 46.86
C GLY A 58 4.60 17.82 45.62
N ARG A 59 4.05 16.60 45.50
CA ARG A 59 3.01 16.28 44.52
C ARG A 59 1.63 16.53 45.15
N PRO A 60 0.72 17.28 44.54
CA PRO A 60 -0.68 17.28 44.95
C PRO A 60 -1.34 15.94 44.57
N ARG A 61 -2.14 15.39 45.49
CA ARG A 61 -3.08 14.28 45.26
C ARG A 61 -4.50 14.76 45.57
N ARG A 62 -5.46 14.51 44.67
CA ARG A 62 -6.89 14.19 44.94
C ARG A 62 -7.68 14.17 43.62
N PRO A 63 -8.87 13.54 43.56
CA PRO A 63 -9.39 12.45 44.40
C PRO A 63 -9.77 11.20 43.57
N ARG A 64 -10.17 10.11 44.24
CA ARG A 64 -10.94 9.02 43.60
C ARG A 64 -12.43 9.26 43.86
N GLY A 65 -13.27 9.14 42.83
CA GLY A 65 -14.73 8.98 42.93
C GLY A 65 -15.13 7.49 42.83
N HIS A 66 -16.32 7.13 43.33
CA HIS A 66 -16.75 5.72 43.43
C HIS A 66 -17.59 5.21 42.26
N ARG A 67 -17.64 3.87 42.12
CA ARG A 67 -18.49 3.14 41.17
C ARG A 67 -19.93 3.04 41.64
N HIS A 68 -20.90 3.21 40.74
CA HIS A 68 -22.22 2.55 40.64
C HIS A 68 -22.77 2.89 39.24
N ALA A 69 -23.58 2.10 38.52
CA ALA A 69 -23.88 0.67 38.56
C ALA A 69 -24.40 0.25 37.15
N ARG A 70 -24.53 -1.06 36.87
CA ARG A 70 -25.26 -1.55 35.66
C ARG A 70 -26.77 -1.34 35.83
N PRO A 71 -27.52 -1.35 34.72
CA PRO A 71 -28.46 -2.46 34.53
C PRO A 71 -28.10 -3.31 33.30
N ALA A 72 -28.72 -4.48 33.21
CA ALA A 72 -28.78 -5.31 32.02
C ALA A 72 -30.27 -5.58 31.70
N ALA A 73 -30.58 -5.88 30.44
CA ALA A 73 -31.88 -6.38 30.03
C ALA A 73 -31.69 -7.32 28.83
N ASP A 74 -32.17 -8.55 28.96
CA ASP A 74 -32.21 -9.53 27.86
C ASP A 74 -33.44 -9.26 26.96
N GLY A 75 -33.36 -9.63 25.68
CA GLY A 75 -34.41 -9.29 24.70
C GLY A 75 -34.32 -10.08 23.39
N VAL A 76 -34.76 -11.34 23.43
CA VAL A 76 -34.86 -12.24 22.26
C VAL A 76 -35.90 -11.73 21.25
N GLY A 77 -35.64 -11.88 19.94
CA GLY A 77 -36.69 -11.75 18.92
C GLY A 77 -36.22 -11.75 17.47
N ALA A 78 -36.51 -12.83 16.73
CA ALA A 78 -36.40 -12.86 15.27
C ALA A 78 -37.79 -12.65 14.62
N GLY A 79 -37.85 -12.03 13.44
CA GLY A 79 -39.12 -11.83 12.74
C GLY A 79 -38.99 -11.34 11.30
N LEU A 80 -39.22 -12.24 10.33
CA LEU A 80 -39.53 -11.85 8.94
C LEU A 80 -40.99 -11.42 8.82
N ARG A 81 -41.27 -10.38 8.02
CA ARG A 81 -42.45 -10.20 7.13
C ARG A 81 -42.32 -8.86 6.36
N THR A 82 -42.03 -8.90 5.06
CA THR A 82 -43.00 -8.85 3.93
C THR A 82 -43.85 -7.58 3.87
N ALA A 83 -43.69 -6.80 2.80
CA ALA A 83 -44.47 -5.60 2.52
C ALA A 83 -45.81 -5.89 1.79
N PRO A 84 -46.85 -5.09 2.00
CA PRO A 84 -47.83 -4.71 0.98
C PRO A 84 -47.32 -3.44 0.23
N GLY A 85 -47.80 -3.08 -0.96
CA GLY A 85 -48.89 -3.67 -1.75
C GLY A 85 -49.61 -2.54 -2.51
N LEU A 86 -49.36 -2.42 -3.81
CA LEU A 86 -49.94 -1.36 -4.65
C LEU A 86 -51.47 -1.55 -4.86
N PRO A 87 -52.28 -0.49 -4.74
CA PRO A 87 -53.48 -0.31 -5.53
C PRO A 87 -53.16 0.46 -6.81
N GLY A 88 -53.81 0.14 -7.93
CA GLY A 88 -53.64 0.90 -9.17
C GLY A 88 -54.91 0.97 -10.00
N GLY A 89 -54.96 1.95 -10.91
CA GLY A 89 -55.74 1.85 -12.15
C GLY A 89 -56.60 3.04 -12.57
N ARG A 90 -56.43 3.41 -13.86
CA ARG A 90 -57.41 4.04 -14.79
C ARG A 90 -57.73 5.54 -14.50
N GLY A 91 -58.05 6.40 -15.46
CA GLY A 91 -58.13 6.32 -16.95
C GLY A 91 -57.44 7.53 -17.62
N ARG A 92 -57.29 7.63 -18.95
CA ARG A 92 -58.29 8.03 -19.99
C ARG A 92 -58.98 9.38 -19.70
N ASP A 93 -59.18 10.30 -20.65
CA ASP A 93 -58.74 10.50 -22.06
C ASP A 93 -58.99 12.00 -22.41
N GLY A 94 -58.48 12.62 -23.49
CA GLY A 94 -57.56 12.17 -24.53
C GLY A 94 -57.85 12.79 -25.93
N ARG A 95 -56.80 13.14 -26.71
CA ARG A 95 -56.77 13.67 -28.11
C ARG A 95 -57.24 15.12 -28.39
N GLU A 96 -56.37 15.90 -29.05
CA GLU A 96 -56.50 16.56 -30.39
C GLU A 96 -55.17 17.31 -30.69
N ARG A 97 -54.54 17.34 -31.89
CA ARG A 97 -54.90 17.81 -33.26
C ARG A 97 -55.22 19.32 -33.33
N GLY A 98 -54.56 20.17 -34.12
CA GLY A 98 -53.34 20.03 -34.96
C GLY A 98 -53.30 21.07 -36.11
N ARG A 99 -52.13 21.22 -36.80
CA ARG A 99 -51.82 22.22 -37.87
C ARG A 99 -51.66 23.66 -37.29
N GLY A 100 -50.97 24.64 -37.88
CA GLY A 100 -50.23 24.86 -39.15
C GLY A 100 -50.19 26.40 -39.40
N THR A 101 -49.35 27.06 -40.20
CA THR A 101 -48.39 26.71 -41.27
C THR A 101 -47.48 27.92 -41.63
N ALA A 102 -46.30 27.71 -42.24
CA ALA A 102 -45.55 28.65 -43.12
C ALA A 102 -45.03 29.98 -42.47
N GLN A 103 -44.06 30.75 -42.99
CA GLN A 103 -42.99 30.68 -44.03
C GLN A 103 -41.94 31.78 -43.65
N ALA A 104 -40.74 31.99 -44.21
CA ALA A 104 -40.15 31.64 -45.52
C ALA A 104 -38.59 31.53 -45.45
N ALA A 105 -37.98 31.17 -46.58
CA ALA A 105 -36.57 31.42 -46.94
C ALA A 105 -36.54 32.05 -48.37
N PRO A 106 -35.41 32.50 -48.97
CA PRO A 106 -34.39 31.58 -49.52
C PRO A 106 -32.92 32.11 -49.54
N GLY A 107 -31.97 31.25 -49.98
CA GLY A 107 -30.57 31.62 -50.28
C GLY A 107 -29.68 30.40 -50.57
N THR A 108 -29.35 30.14 -51.85
CA THR A 108 -28.75 28.88 -52.39
C THR A 108 -27.99 29.21 -53.72
N PRO A 109 -27.35 28.28 -54.50
CA PRO A 109 -26.96 26.85 -54.34
C PRO A 109 -25.50 26.53 -54.87
N VAL A 110 -25.27 25.36 -55.53
CA VAL A 110 -24.05 24.81 -56.23
C VAL A 110 -23.10 23.99 -55.30
N ALA A 111 -22.84 22.66 -55.41
CA ALA A 111 -23.22 21.52 -56.29
C ALA A 111 -22.64 21.48 -57.73
N LEU A 112 -22.14 20.38 -58.34
CA LEU A 112 -22.13 18.91 -58.11
C LEU A 112 -20.66 18.34 -58.13
N HIS A 113 -20.24 17.06 -58.32
CA HIS A 113 -20.81 15.72 -58.69
C HIS A 113 -19.90 14.60 -58.05
N GLY A 114 -19.88 13.28 -58.33
CA GLY A 114 -20.42 12.38 -59.39
C GLY A 114 -20.31 10.88 -58.98
N HIS A 115 -20.09 9.91 -59.90
CA HIS A 115 -20.15 8.43 -59.62
C HIS A 115 -19.11 7.55 -60.37
N GLY A 116 -18.86 6.31 -59.88
CA GLY A 116 -18.31 5.19 -60.70
C GLY A 116 -17.69 3.98 -59.95
N THR A 117 -18.05 2.75 -60.34
CA THR A 117 -17.45 1.42 -59.96
C THR A 117 -17.52 0.48 -61.21
N PRO A 118 -17.16 -0.84 -61.23
CA PRO A 118 -16.45 -1.73 -60.27
C PRO A 118 -15.39 -2.67 -60.95
N ARG A 119 -15.08 -3.81 -60.28
CA ARG A 119 -14.72 -5.17 -60.80
C ARG A 119 -13.23 -5.61 -60.79
N ALA A 120 -13.04 -6.94 -60.89
CA ALA A 120 -11.78 -7.68 -60.64
C ALA A 120 -11.25 -8.45 -61.87
N GLY A 121 -10.00 -8.95 -61.80
CA GLY A 121 -9.32 -9.76 -62.84
C GLY A 121 -8.16 -10.58 -62.26
N ASP A 122 -7.61 -11.52 -63.05
CA ASP A 122 -6.72 -12.62 -62.62
C ASP A 122 -5.38 -12.69 -63.41
N GLY A 123 -4.37 -13.34 -62.83
CA GLY A 123 -3.09 -13.72 -63.45
C GLY A 123 -1.96 -12.67 -63.44
N GLY A 124 -0.67 -13.02 -63.36
CA GLY A 124 -0.07 -14.33 -63.03
C GLY A 124 1.43 -14.49 -63.40
N ARG A 125 2.10 -15.45 -62.73
CA ARG A 125 3.43 -16.07 -63.02
C ARG A 125 4.73 -15.24 -62.86
N GLY A 126 5.75 -15.91 -62.29
CA GLY A 126 7.18 -15.53 -62.31
C GLY A 126 7.77 -15.21 -60.92
N GLY A 127 8.66 -16.01 -60.31
CA GLY A 127 9.15 -17.34 -60.67
C GLY A 127 10.65 -17.41 -60.99
N ARG A 128 11.51 -17.56 -59.97
CA ARG A 128 12.88 -18.11 -60.08
C ARG A 128 13.39 -18.63 -58.73
N GLU A 129 14.27 -19.62 -58.79
CA GLU A 129 14.73 -20.42 -57.64
C GLU A 129 16.07 -19.94 -57.05
N GLY A 130 16.38 -20.37 -55.83
CA GLY A 130 17.62 -19.99 -55.11
C GLY A 130 18.09 -20.99 -54.05
N ARG A 131 18.17 -22.29 -54.38
CA ARG A 131 18.64 -23.36 -53.46
C ARG A 131 20.06 -23.12 -52.92
N ARG A 132 20.22 -23.19 -51.59
CA ARG A 132 21.28 -23.87 -50.78
C ARG A 132 21.15 -23.40 -49.30
N GLY A 133 21.15 -24.23 -48.26
CA GLY A 133 21.13 -25.70 -48.19
C GLY A 133 22.40 -26.32 -47.62
N ARG A 134 22.48 -26.48 -46.29
CA ARG A 134 23.34 -27.49 -45.63
C ARG A 134 22.91 -27.78 -44.19
N GLU A 135 22.86 -29.06 -43.83
CA GLU A 135 22.61 -29.55 -42.47
C GLU A 135 23.90 -29.99 -41.77
N GLY A 136 23.81 -30.23 -40.45
CA GLY A 136 24.81 -30.92 -39.63
C GLY A 136 25.61 -29.98 -38.71
N ARG A 137 25.99 -30.38 -37.49
CA ARG A 137 25.99 -31.75 -36.89
C ARG A 137 25.61 -31.74 -35.40
N ARG A 138 25.39 -32.93 -34.86
CA ARG A 138 25.14 -33.22 -33.43
C ARG A 138 26.44 -33.16 -32.59
N GLY A 139 26.27 -32.97 -31.29
CA GLY A 139 27.29 -33.25 -30.25
C GLY A 139 27.97 -32.01 -29.67
N THR A 140 28.31 -31.95 -28.37
CA THR A 140 28.13 -32.94 -27.27
C THR A 140 27.99 -32.23 -25.92
N ASP A 141 27.40 -32.93 -24.94
CA ASP A 141 27.47 -32.59 -23.51
C ASP A 141 28.91 -32.24 -23.07
N ARG A 142 29.08 -31.08 -22.43
CA ARG A 142 30.19 -30.81 -21.50
C ARG A 142 29.72 -29.93 -20.34
N ARG A 143 29.63 -30.55 -19.16
CA ARG A 143 29.62 -29.88 -17.87
C ARG A 143 30.87 -28.99 -17.72
N HIS A 144 30.68 -27.77 -17.21
CA HIS A 144 31.72 -27.01 -16.53
C HIS A 144 31.14 -26.54 -15.19
N GLY A 145 31.83 -26.86 -14.10
CA GLY A 145 31.48 -26.41 -12.76
C GLY A 145 32.41 -25.28 -12.35
N ASP A 146 31.89 -24.06 -12.28
CA ASP A 146 32.72 -22.90 -11.94
C ASP A 146 33.00 -22.83 -10.44
N ARG A 147 34.29 -22.68 -10.12
CA ARG A 147 34.82 -22.72 -8.75
C ARG A 147 35.28 -21.33 -8.32
N PHE A 148 34.32 -20.47 -7.99
CA PHE A 148 34.57 -19.26 -7.22
C PHE A 148 34.52 -19.62 -5.71
N GLY A 149 35.41 -19.13 -4.85
CA GLY A 149 36.48 -18.16 -5.08
C GLY A 149 36.72 -17.35 -3.80
N GLN A 150 37.01 -18.04 -2.68
CA GLN A 150 37.09 -17.39 -1.37
C GLN A 150 38.32 -16.48 -1.27
N GLY A 151 38.11 -15.17 -1.31
CA GLY A 151 39.13 -14.16 -1.02
C GLY A 151 39.46 -14.13 0.47
N VAL A 152 40.69 -14.47 0.83
CA VAL A 152 41.19 -14.44 2.21
C VAL A 152 41.58 -13.01 2.59
N VAL A 153 41.18 -12.57 3.78
CA VAL A 153 41.74 -11.38 4.47
C VAL A 153 42.20 -11.82 5.86
N THR A 154 43.40 -11.40 6.27
CA THR A 154 44.11 -11.94 7.43
C THR A 154 44.20 -10.97 8.61
N GLY A 155 44.06 -11.52 9.82
CA GLY A 155 44.48 -10.91 11.09
C GLY A 155 43.43 -10.05 11.83
N ALA A 156 43.43 -10.01 13.17
CA ALA A 156 44.15 -10.85 14.13
C ALA A 156 43.54 -10.73 15.55
N GLY A 157 43.66 -11.81 16.36
CA GLY A 157 43.65 -11.76 17.83
C GLY A 157 42.30 -11.66 18.55
N GLY A 158 41.95 -12.70 19.32
CA GLY A 158 40.83 -12.67 20.27
C GLY A 158 40.41 -14.07 20.73
N THR A 159 40.89 -14.52 21.89
CA THR A 159 40.61 -15.86 22.44
C THR A 159 39.25 -15.90 23.17
N GLY A 160 38.46 -16.93 22.89
CA GLY A 160 37.20 -17.24 23.58
C GLY A 160 36.83 -18.71 23.35
N GLY A 161 36.31 -19.37 24.39
CA GLY A 161 36.11 -20.83 24.39
C GLY A 161 35.01 -21.31 23.44
N ASP A 162 35.18 -22.52 22.91
CA ASP A 162 34.19 -23.18 22.05
C ASP A 162 33.00 -23.70 22.85
N VAL A 163 31.79 -23.39 22.38
CA VAL A 163 30.52 -23.78 23.00
C VAL A 163 29.53 -24.12 21.88
N PRO A 164 29.02 -25.38 21.80
CA PRO A 164 28.14 -25.79 20.70
C PRO A 164 26.90 -24.90 20.56
N ARG A 165 26.80 -24.19 19.44
CA ARG A 165 25.61 -23.39 19.11
C ARG A 165 24.45 -24.30 18.71
N VAL A 166 23.54 -24.54 19.65
CA VAL A 166 22.22 -25.11 19.35
C VAL A 166 21.51 -24.22 18.30
N PRO A 167 20.98 -24.77 17.19
CA PRO A 167 20.26 -24.00 16.18
C PRO A 167 19.05 -23.27 16.78
N ARG A 168 18.91 -21.97 16.46
CA ARG A 168 17.77 -21.13 16.91
C ARG A 168 16.44 -21.44 16.21
N ILE A 169 16.47 -22.31 15.21
CA ILE A 169 15.31 -22.79 14.46
C ILE A 169 15.44 -24.32 14.47
N PRO A 170 14.47 -25.06 15.02
CA PRO A 170 14.44 -26.53 14.88
C PRO A 170 14.41 -26.90 13.38
N PRO A 171 15.05 -27.99 12.96
CA PRO A 171 14.82 -28.51 11.61
C PRO A 171 13.32 -28.79 11.42
N PRO A 172 12.80 -28.71 10.18
CA PRO A 172 11.44 -29.19 9.91
C PRO A 172 11.32 -30.64 10.39
N ARG A 173 10.19 -30.98 11.02
CA ARG A 173 9.89 -32.38 11.33
C ARG A 173 9.82 -33.16 10.01
N ALA A 174 10.35 -34.38 10.01
CA ALA A 174 10.10 -35.33 8.93
C ALA A 174 8.59 -35.58 8.80
N ALA A 175 8.16 -36.08 7.63
CA ALA A 175 6.81 -36.63 7.47
C ALA A 175 6.61 -37.79 8.47
N ALA A 176 5.35 -38.07 8.82
CA ALA A 176 5.04 -39.12 9.80
C ALA A 176 5.43 -40.53 9.31
N ASP A 177 5.62 -40.67 8.00
CA ASP A 177 5.78 -41.93 7.27
C ASP A 177 7.24 -42.44 7.24
N ASP A 178 8.22 -41.58 7.56
CA ASP A 178 9.67 -41.83 7.39
C ASP A 178 10.39 -42.41 8.64
N LEU A 179 9.67 -43.00 9.60
CA LEU A 179 10.27 -43.56 10.83
C LEU A 179 10.21 -45.10 10.90
N PRO A 180 11.35 -45.81 10.87
CA PRO A 180 11.35 -47.27 11.03
C PRO A 180 11.01 -47.66 12.48
N GLY A 181 10.01 -48.54 12.63
CA GLY A 181 9.48 -48.94 13.94
C GLY A 181 10.46 -49.78 14.76
N ASN A 182 10.70 -49.36 16.01
CA ASN A 182 11.44 -50.15 17.00
C ASN A 182 10.49 -50.98 17.87
N SER A 183 10.69 -52.29 17.93
CA SER A 183 9.91 -53.21 18.77
C SER A 183 10.78 -53.80 19.89
N GLY A 184 10.39 -53.60 21.15
CA GLY A 184 11.07 -54.19 22.31
C GLY A 184 10.38 -53.83 23.63
N SER A 185 9.89 -54.85 24.34
CA SER A 185 9.13 -54.71 25.60
C SER A 185 9.61 -55.71 26.65
N THR A 186 9.84 -55.24 27.89
CA THR A 186 9.83 -55.95 29.20
C THR A 186 10.17 -54.92 30.29
N GLY A 187 9.62 -54.91 31.51
CA GLY A 187 8.51 -55.68 32.11
C GLY A 187 8.47 -55.51 33.65
N GLY A 188 7.27 -55.60 34.27
CA GLY A 188 7.06 -55.47 35.75
C GLY A 188 6.87 -54.01 36.23
N HIS A 189 6.15 -53.69 37.30
CA HIS A 189 5.49 -54.50 38.36
C HIS A 189 4.11 -53.88 38.78
N PRO A 190 3.29 -54.51 39.66
CA PRO A 190 1.82 -54.45 39.54
C PRO A 190 1.02 -53.64 40.59
N ALA A 191 -0.27 -53.48 40.26
CA ALA A 191 -1.46 -53.38 41.13
C ALA A 191 -1.77 -52.05 41.85
N GLY A 192 -2.99 -51.52 41.61
CA GLY A 192 -3.71 -50.67 42.55
C GLY A 192 -4.59 -49.56 41.93
N GLY A 193 -5.91 -49.66 42.10
CA GLY A 193 -6.86 -48.53 41.95
C GLY A 193 -7.53 -48.41 40.59
N ALA A 194 -8.86 -48.55 40.56
CA ALA A 194 -9.67 -48.27 39.38
C ALA A 194 -10.06 -46.78 39.32
N ALA A 195 -9.92 -46.17 38.14
CA ALA A 195 -10.60 -44.95 37.75
C ALA A 195 -11.23 -45.20 36.37
N HIS A 196 -12.47 -44.74 36.16
CA HIS A 196 -13.19 -45.02 34.91
C HIS A 196 -12.67 -44.18 33.75
N GLU A 197 -11.64 -44.65 33.07
CA GLU A 197 -11.30 -44.18 31.73
C GLU A 197 -12.50 -44.43 30.81
N HIS A 198 -13.16 -43.36 30.37
CA HIS A 198 -14.23 -43.43 29.36
C HIS A 198 -13.62 -43.55 27.95
N GLY A 199 -12.61 -44.41 27.83
CA GLY A 199 -12.09 -44.88 26.56
C GLY A 199 -13.10 -45.84 25.95
N HIS A 200 -14.13 -45.30 25.30
CA HIS A 200 -14.84 -46.05 24.29
C HIS A 200 -13.86 -46.31 23.14
N GLU A 201 -13.19 -47.46 23.20
CA GLU A 201 -12.74 -48.12 21.98
C GLU A 201 -13.99 -48.29 21.11
N HIS A 202 -14.13 -47.42 20.11
CA HIS A 202 -15.16 -47.56 19.09
C HIS A 202 -14.98 -48.96 18.48
N ASP A 203 -16.03 -49.78 18.52
CA ASP A 203 -15.93 -51.12 17.97
C ASP A 203 -15.67 -51.05 16.45
N HIS A 204 -15.16 -52.14 15.89
CA HIS A 204 -14.83 -52.19 14.47
C HIS A 204 -16.04 -51.88 13.58
N ALA A 205 -17.27 -52.19 14.01
CA ALA A 205 -18.48 -51.84 13.27
C ALA A 205 -18.74 -50.32 13.25
N THR A 206 -18.52 -49.64 14.37
CA THR A 206 -18.60 -48.18 14.52
C THR A 206 -17.52 -47.51 13.68
N LEU A 207 -16.27 -47.97 13.74
CA LEU A 207 -15.17 -47.42 12.95
C LEU A 207 -15.40 -47.63 11.44
N LYS A 208 -15.92 -48.80 11.05
CA LYS A 208 -16.28 -49.13 9.65
C LYS A 208 -17.45 -48.29 9.14
N SER A 209 -18.41 -47.91 9.99
CA SER A 209 -19.52 -47.00 9.61
C SER A 209 -19.07 -45.54 9.47
N LEU A 210 -18.06 -45.11 10.24
CA LEU A 210 -17.49 -43.76 10.14
C LEU A 210 -16.67 -43.51 8.86
N LEU A 211 -16.23 -44.55 8.14
CA LEU A 211 -15.35 -44.39 6.96
C LEU A 211 -15.94 -43.46 5.89
N GLY A 212 -17.26 -43.50 5.66
CA GLY A 212 -17.92 -42.61 4.69
C GLY A 212 -17.92 -41.14 5.14
N ALA A 213 -18.17 -40.88 6.42
CA ALA A 213 -18.11 -39.53 6.99
C ALA A 213 -16.67 -39.00 7.01
N TRP A 214 -15.70 -39.85 7.34
CA TRP A 214 -14.27 -39.54 7.34
C TRP A 214 -13.74 -39.26 5.93
N ALA A 215 -14.15 -40.03 4.91
CA ALA A 215 -13.78 -39.78 3.51
C ALA A 215 -14.32 -38.44 2.98
N MET A 216 -15.45 -37.96 3.53
CA MET A 216 -16.02 -36.64 3.26
C MET A 216 -15.48 -35.53 4.19
N ALA A 217 -14.54 -35.83 5.09
CA ALA A 217 -14.04 -34.93 6.14
C ALA A 217 -15.14 -34.32 7.04
N ALA A 218 -16.20 -35.10 7.32
CA ALA A 218 -17.37 -34.71 8.10
C ALA A 218 -17.37 -35.22 9.56
N CYS A 219 -16.37 -36.02 9.96
CA CYS A 219 -16.18 -36.47 11.34
C CYS A 219 -15.72 -35.35 12.30
N SER A 220 -15.97 -35.54 13.60
CA SER A 220 -15.29 -34.78 14.66
C SER A 220 -13.78 -35.06 14.69
N VAL A 221 -13.03 -34.28 15.48
CA VAL A 221 -11.57 -34.47 15.64
C VAL A 221 -11.27 -35.81 16.31
N GLU A 222 -12.11 -36.16 17.28
CA GLU A 222 -12.06 -37.37 18.08
C GLU A 222 -12.34 -38.62 17.23
N GLU A 223 -13.42 -38.61 16.45
CA GLU A 223 -13.74 -39.68 15.49
C GLU A 223 -12.69 -39.81 14.38
N THR A 224 -12.15 -38.69 13.89
CA THR A 224 -11.09 -38.69 12.87
C THR A 224 -9.83 -39.38 13.39
N ALA A 225 -9.39 -39.04 14.60
CA ALA A 225 -8.24 -39.69 15.24
C ALA A 225 -8.49 -41.18 15.52
N ALA A 226 -9.72 -41.57 15.89
CA ALA A 226 -10.09 -42.97 16.10
C ALA A 226 -10.05 -43.79 14.78
N VAL A 227 -10.58 -43.24 13.68
CA VAL A 227 -10.51 -43.87 12.35
C VAL A 227 -9.06 -43.96 11.85
N GLU A 228 -8.28 -42.87 11.95
CA GLU A 228 -6.87 -42.87 11.53
C GLU A 228 -6.00 -43.84 12.34
N ALA A 229 -6.31 -44.05 13.62
CA ALA A 229 -5.68 -45.10 14.42
C ALA A 229 -6.12 -46.52 14.01
N HIS A 230 -7.28 -46.68 13.37
CA HIS A 230 -7.81 -47.98 12.95
C HIS A 230 -7.25 -48.48 11.63
N LEU A 231 -7.11 -47.61 10.61
CA LEU A 231 -6.74 -48.04 9.25
C LEU A 231 -5.43 -48.87 9.17
N PRO A 232 -4.33 -48.51 9.86
CA PRO A 232 -3.09 -49.31 9.86
C PRO A 232 -3.23 -50.70 10.50
N ARG A 233 -4.36 -50.99 11.15
CA ARG A 233 -4.64 -52.23 11.88
C ARG A 233 -5.72 -53.09 11.21
N CYS A 234 -6.40 -52.60 10.17
CA CYS A 234 -7.46 -53.32 9.47
C CYS A 234 -7.39 -53.09 7.95
N PRO A 235 -6.81 -54.03 7.17
CA PRO A 235 -6.70 -53.90 5.72
C PRO A 235 -8.04 -53.68 5.01
N GLU A 236 -9.11 -54.39 5.41
CA GLU A 236 -10.44 -54.19 4.81
C GLU A 236 -10.94 -52.74 4.94
N CYS A 237 -10.71 -52.10 6.09
CA CYS A 237 -11.10 -50.71 6.29
C CYS A 237 -10.15 -49.74 5.59
N ALA A 238 -8.87 -50.07 5.45
CA ALA A 238 -7.92 -49.27 4.68
C ALA A 238 -8.30 -49.25 3.19
N GLU A 239 -8.58 -50.41 2.58
CA GLU A 239 -9.05 -50.47 1.19
C GLU A 239 -10.40 -49.77 1.00
N GLU A 240 -11.35 -49.94 1.94
CA GLU A 240 -12.66 -49.30 1.84
C GLU A 240 -12.56 -47.78 2.01
N ALA A 241 -11.70 -47.31 2.91
CA ALA A 241 -11.36 -45.90 3.08
C ALA A 241 -10.71 -45.30 1.81
N GLU A 242 -9.89 -46.07 1.10
CA GLU A 242 -9.28 -45.67 -0.17
C GLU A 242 -10.31 -45.60 -1.31
N ARG A 243 -11.14 -46.66 -1.48
CA ARG A 243 -12.27 -46.67 -2.42
C ARG A 243 -13.25 -45.51 -2.19
N LEU A 244 -13.59 -45.23 -0.93
CA LEU A 244 -14.48 -44.12 -0.56
C LEU A 244 -13.84 -42.76 -0.82
N ARG A 245 -12.52 -42.60 -0.61
CA ARG A 245 -11.78 -41.38 -0.99
C ARG A 245 -11.74 -41.17 -2.49
N GLU A 246 -11.52 -42.23 -3.29
CA GLU A 246 -11.56 -42.16 -4.76
C GLU A 246 -12.97 -41.77 -5.25
N ALA A 247 -14.02 -42.40 -4.72
CA ALA A 247 -15.41 -42.07 -5.03
C ALA A 247 -15.77 -40.63 -4.64
N VAL A 248 -15.33 -40.14 -3.47
CA VAL A 248 -15.49 -38.73 -3.08
C VAL A 248 -14.71 -37.80 -4.01
N GLY A 249 -13.52 -38.19 -4.46
CA GLY A 249 -12.76 -37.48 -5.48
C GLY A 249 -13.52 -37.30 -6.79
N LEU A 250 -14.19 -38.35 -7.27
CA LEU A 250 -15.03 -38.33 -8.48
C LEU A 250 -16.36 -37.55 -8.30
N MET A 251 -16.89 -37.46 -7.08
CA MET A 251 -18.12 -36.70 -6.79
C MET A 251 -17.86 -35.21 -6.51
N ARG A 252 -16.67 -34.84 -6.06
CA ARG A 252 -16.28 -33.44 -5.92
C ARG A 252 -16.11 -32.83 -7.30
N ARG A 253 -16.69 -31.65 -7.50
CA ARG A 253 -16.26 -30.76 -8.59
C ARG A 253 -14.80 -30.36 -8.36
N ASP A 254 -14.10 -30.06 -9.44
CA ASP A 254 -12.79 -29.42 -9.39
C ASP A 254 -12.90 -28.09 -8.62
N GLU A 255 -12.54 -28.13 -7.34
CA GLU A 255 -12.37 -26.95 -6.52
C GLU A 255 -11.16 -26.17 -7.07
N PRO A 256 -11.24 -24.85 -7.28
CA PRO A 256 -10.10 -24.07 -7.74
C PRO A 256 -8.87 -24.32 -6.85
N LEU A 257 -7.77 -24.78 -7.47
CA LEU A 257 -6.50 -25.03 -6.77
C LEU A 257 -5.90 -23.75 -6.16
N ASP A 258 -6.35 -22.58 -6.63
CA ASP A 258 -5.99 -21.29 -6.06
C ASP A 258 -6.88 -20.98 -4.83
N PRO A 259 -6.30 -20.95 -3.61
CA PRO A 259 -7.07 -20.80 -2.38
C PRO A 259 -7.72 -19.42 -2.29
N GLY A 260 -9.05 -19.37 -2.43
CA GLY A 260 -9.84 -18.13 -2.49
C GLY A 260 -9.40 -17.07 -1.45
N PRO A 261 -9.18 -15.81 -1.89
CA PRO A 261 -8.08 -14.96 -1.39
C PRO A 261 -8.09 -14.64 0.12
N GLY A 262 -9.26 -14.67 0.75
CA GLY A 262 -9.38 -14.50 2.21
C GLY A 262 -8.92 -15.70 3.05
N LEU A 263 -8.62 -16.87 2.47
CA LEU A 263 -8.25 -18.07 3.23
C LEU A 263 -7.00 -17.86 4.07
N ARG A 264 -5.95 -17.25 3.49
CA ARG A 264 -4.70 -16.96 4.19
C ARG A 264 -4.94 -16.11 5.44
N SER A 265 -5.68 -15.00 5.31
CA SER A 265 -6.02 -14.13 6.43
C SER A 265 -6.84 -14.87 7.49
N ARG A 266 -7.91 -15.58 7.11
CA ARG A 266 -8.73 -16.38 8.06
C ARG A 266 -7.91 -17.40 8.85
N VAL A 267 -6.94 -18.06 8.21
CA VAL A 267 -6.04 -19.03 8.85
C VAL A 267 -5.05 -18.33 9.79
N VAL A 268 -4.44 -17.23 9.36
CA VAL A 268 -3.53 -16.42 10.20
C VAL A 268 -4.28 -15.86 11.42
N ASP A 269 -5.50 -15.35 11.25
CA ASP A 269 -6.33 -14.88 12.35
C ASP A 269 -6.74 -16.01 13.31
N ALA A 270 -7.03 -17.21 12.79
CA ALA A 270 -7.33 -18.37 13.62
C ALA A 270 -6.11 -18.80 14.45
N CYS A 271 -4.91 -18.76 13.85
CA CYS A 271 -3.65 -18.97 14.55
C CYS A 271 -3.39 -17.89 15.61
N LEU A 272 -3.60 -16.61 15.29
CA LEU A 272 -3.38 -15.48 16.21
C LEU A 272 -4.42 -15.44 17.35
N ARG A 273 -5.66 -15.91 17.12
CA ARG A 273 -6.65 -16.13 18.20
C ARG A 273 -6.25 -17.28 19.14
N ARG A 274 -5.61 -18.33 18.63
CA ARG A 274 -5.11 -19.47 19.43
C ARG A 274 -3.79 -19.15 20.15
N ARG A 275 -2.91 -18.38 19.52
CA ARG A 275 -1.64 -17.89 20.06
C ARG A 275 -1.44 -16.43 19.62
N PRO A 276 -1.73 -15.45 20.49
CA PRO A 276 -1.43 -14.05 20.22
C PRO A 276 0.06 -13.81 19.90
N ALA A 277 0.34 -12.76 19.14
CA ALA A 277 1.71 -12.35 18.87
C ALA A 277 2.36 -11.80 20.15
N ASP A 278 3.57 -12.28 20.47
CA ASP A 278 4.34 -11.85 21.65
C ASP A 278 4.65 -10.33 21.64
N VAL A 279 4.68 -9.73 20.45
CA VAL A 279 4.70 -8.28 20.20
C VAL A 279 3.67 -7.97 19.11
N PRO A 280 2.49 -7.41 19.43
CA PRO A 280 1.48 -7.04 18.44
C PRO A 280 1.83 -5.72 17.74
N LEU A 281 1.62 -5.64 16.43
CA LEU A 281 1.77 -4.40 15.67
C LEU A 281 0.61 -3.43 15.99
N PRO A 282 0.86 -2.13 16.27
CA PRO A 282 -0.20 -1.16 16.44
C PRO A 282 -1.05 -1.01 15.17
N ARG A 283 -2.37 -0.88 15.34
CA ARG A 283 -3.34 -0.80 14.22
C ARG A 283 -3.03 0.33 13.23
N TRP A 284 -2.44 1.44 13.68
CA TRP A 284 -2.05 2.57 12.84
C TRP A 284 -0.80 2.32 11.98
N ALA A 285 -0.01 1.29 12.30
CA ALA A 285 1.15 0.87 11.51
C ALA A 285 0.86 -0.29 10.54
N ALA A 286 -0.24 -1.04 10.76
CA ALA A 286 -0.61 -2.20 9.95
C ALA A 286 -0.75 -1.91 8.44
N PRO A 287 -1.37 -0.79 7.98
CA PRO A 287 -1.43 -0.49 6.55
C PRO A 287 -0.05 -0.32 5.90
N TYR A 288 0.92 0.25 6.62
CA TYR A 288 2.28 0.47 6.09
C TYR A 288 3.09 -0.84 6.03
N ASP A 289 2.98 -1.70 7.03
CA ASP A 289 3.57 -3.05 6.97
C ASP A 289 2.96 -3.86 5.82
N ALA A 290 1.63 -3.86 5.70
CA ALA A 290 0.92 -4.56 4.64
C ALA A 290 1.33 -4.09 3.23
N GLU A 291 1.22 -2.81 2.92
CA GLU A 291 1.51 -2.31 1.57
C GLU A 291 2.99 -2.40 1.20
N THR A 292 3.92 -2.17 2.15
CA THR A 292 5.35 -2.42 1.87
C THR A 292 5.68 -3.90 1.74
N ALA A 293 4.95 -4.81 2.41
CA ALA A 293 5.08 -6.25 2.21
C ALA A 293 4.46 -6.75 0.88
N ARG A 294 3.38 -6.11 0.40
CA ARG A 294 2.76 -6.38 -0.91
C ARG A 294 3.64 -5.89 -2.06
N LEU A 295 4.17 -4.67 -1.99
CA LEU A 295 5.15 -4.19 -2.97
C LEU A 295 6.42 -5.07 -2.94
N ASP A 296 6.96 -5.42 -1.76
CA ASP A 296 8.07 -6.39 -1.70
C ASP A 296 7.71 -7.81 -2.17
N ALA A 297 6.42 -8.16 -2.32
CA ALA A 297 6.02 -9.40 -2.99
C ALA A 297 6.16 -9.25 -4.51
N LEU A 298 5.47 -8.27 -5.13
CA LEU A 298 5.58 -7.94 -6.56
C LEU A 298 7.05 -7.85 -7.01
N LEU A 299 7.88 -7.14 -6.22
CA LEU A 299 9.30 -6.96 -6.53
C LEU A 299 10.12 -8.26 -6.57
N ARG A 300 9.63 -9.40 -6.08
CA ARG A 300 10.35 -10.71 -6.16
C ARG A 300 10.36 -11.27 -7.58
N ASP A 301 9.34 -10.94 -8.35
CA ASP A 301 9.06 -11.57 -9.64
C ASP A 301 9.60 -10.72 -10.80
N MET A 302 10.11 -9.52 -10.50
CA MET A 302 10.72 -8.56 -11.43
C MET A 302 12.16 -8.98 -11.81
N GLY A 303 12.39 -9.23 -13.10
CA GLY A 303 13.69 -9.44 -13.72
C GLY A 303 14.36 -8.14 -14.19
N GLU A 304 15.51 -8.27 -14.86
CA GLU A 304 16.35 -7.12 -15.21
C GLU A 304 15.67 -6.14 -16.18
N SER A 305 14.82 -6.62 -17.09
CA SER A 305 13.98 -5.79 -17.95
C SER A 305 12.98 -4.96 -17.14
N GLU A 306 12.30 -5.58 -16.19
CA GLU A 306 11.23 -4.94 -15.41
C GLU A 306 11.79 -3.90 -14.44
N TRP A 307 12.96 -4.16 -13.84
CA TRP A 307 13.67 -3.18 -13.00
C TRP A 307 14.11 -1.91 -13.75
N ASN A 308 14.23 -1.98 -15.08
CA ASN A 308 14.55 -0.88 -15.97
C ASN A 308 13.32 -0.30 -16.70
N ALA A 309 12.12 -0.85 -16.50
CA ALA A 309 10.90 -0.39 -17.16
C ALA A 309 10.58 1.08 -16.81
N PRO A 310 10.07 1.88 -17.77
CA PRO A 310 9.65 3.25 -17.54
C PRO A 310 8.30 3.30 -16.81
N VAL A 311 8.30 3.83 -15.59
CA VAL A 311 7.13 4.00 -14.73
C VAL A 311 6.77 5.49 -14.66
N THR A 312 5.60 5.88 -15.15
CA THR A 312 5.16 7.29 -15.19
C THR A 312 4.27 7.60 -13.99
N LEU A 313 4.87 8.23 -12.98
CA LEU A 313 4.15 8.72 -11.79
C LEU A 313 3.32 9.95 -12.15
N ARG A 314 2.09 10.05 -11.63
CA ARG A 314 1.15 11.15 -11.92
C ARG A 314 0.67 11.88 -10.67
N TRP A 315 0.41 13.18 -10.80
CA TRP A 315 -0.26 14.01 -9.80
C TRP A 315 -0.92 15.23 -10.45
N ALA A 316 -1.73 15.99 -9.70
CA ALA A 316 -2.60 17.05 -10.21
C ALA A 316 -1.93 18.27 -10.89
N THR A 317 -0.59 18.35 -10.89
CA THR A 317 0.17 19.43 -11.52
C THR A 317 1.30 18.94 -12.42
N GLY A 318 1.40 17.63 -12.70
CA GLY A 318 2.41 17.09 -13.59
C GLY A 318 2.51 15.57 -13.57
N GLU A 319 3.37 15.03 -14.43
CA GLU A 319 3.77 13.63 -14.42
C GLU A 319 5.29 13.50 -14.54
N ARG A 320 5.84 12.36 -14.14
CA ARG A 320 7.27 12.07 -14.21
C ARG A 320 7.55 10.59 -14.44
N THR A 321 8.21 10.28 -15.56
CA THR A 321 8.76 8.95 -15.80
C THR A 321 10.04 8.74 -14.99
N LEU A 322 10.08 7.65 -14.22
CA LEU A 322 11.26 7.09 -13.57
C LEU A 322 11.49 5.65 -14.07
N THR A 323 12.59 5.00 -13.68
CA THR A 323 12.63 3.53 -13.70
C THR A 323 11.99 2.99 -12.42
N LEU A 324 11.60 1.72 -12.41
CA LEU A 324 11.14 1.01 -11.21
C LEU A 324 12.13 1.20 -10.02
N CYS A 325 13.44 1.10 -10.26
CA CYS A 325 14.47 1.42 -9.25
C CYS A 325 14.40 2.87 -8.74
N GLY A 326 14.09 3.83 -9.61
CA GLY A 326 13.87 5.23 -9.25
C GLY A 326 12.64 5.45 -8.38
N VAL A 327 11.52 4.77 -8.69
CA VAL A 327 10.29 4.82 -7.86
C VAL A 327 10.55 4.25 -6.46
N LEU A 328 11.25 3.12 -6.37
CA LEU A 328 11.59 2.51 -5.08
C LEU A 328 12.57 3.36 -4.26
N ALA A 329 13.50 4.05 -4.94
CA ALA A 329 14.39 5.02 -4.31
C ALA A 329 13.63 6.26 -3.81
N HIS A 330 12.69 6.80 -4.60
CA HIS A 330 11.79 7.87 -4.19
C HIS A 330 11.03 7.48 -2.91
N LEU A 331 10.35 6.32 -2.89
CA LEU A 331 9.59 5.83 -1.74
C LEU A 331 10.45 5.77 -0.47
N GLY A 332 11.62 5.12 -0.55
CA GLY A 332 12.57 5.06 0.56
C GLY A 332 13.09 6.42 1.02
N SER A 333 13.29 7.37 0.09
CA SER A 333 13.72 8.72 0.42
C SER A 333 12.74 9.45 1.33
N VAL A 334 11.43 9.37 1.04
CA VAL A 334 10.37 10.06 1.80
C VAL A 334 10.05 9.31 3.09
N ASP A 335 10.08 7.97 3.06
CA ASP A 335 10.03 7.13 4.26
C ASP A 335 11.20 7.43 5.23
N GLY A 336 12.28 8.07 4.75
CA GLY A 336 13.40 8.51 5.58
C GLY A 336 13.04 9.62 6.58
N LEU A 337 12.00 10.41 6.29
CA LEU A 337 11.49 11.44 7.21
C LEU A 337 10.73 10.80 8.38
N VAL A 338 9.98 9.72 8.11
CA VAL A 338 9.38 8.88 9.15
C VAL A 338 10.47 8.17 9.96
N ALA A 339 11.44 7.55 9.28
CA ALA A 339 12.54 6.83 9.93
C ALA A 339 13.33 7.73 10.90
N THR A 340 13.71 8.94 10.47
CA THR A 340 14.47 9.89 11.30
C THR A 340 13.66 10.47 12.45
N THR A 341 12.33 10.59 12.31
CA THR A 341 11.44 10.92 13.44
C THR A 341 11.50 9.81 14.49
N LEU A 342 11.36 8.54 14.07
CA LEU A 342 11.49 7.33 14.88
C LEU A 342 12.94 7.02 15.36
N GLY A 343 13.87 7.98 15.27
CA GLY A 343 15.26 7.83 15.72
C GLY A 343 16.13 6.86 14.89
N LEU A 344 15.65 6.37 13.75
CA LEU A 344 16.43 5.54 12.83
C LEU A 344 17.34 6.40 11.92
N PRO A 345 18.44 5.85 11.39
CA PRO A 345 19.29 6.56 10.43
C PRO A 345 18.53 6.92 9.15
N ASP A 346 18.79 8.12 8.61
CA ASP A 346 18.30 8.51 7.28
C ASP A 346 18.88 7.57 6.20
N PRO A 347 18.06 6.98 5.30
CA PRO A 347 18.54 6.14 4.20
C PRO A 347 19.49 6.87 3.24
N LEU A 348 19.38 8.19 3.10
CA LEU A 348 20.29 9.01 2.29
C LEU A 348 21.60 9.31 3.04
N GLY A 349 21.57 9.37 4.36
CA GLY A 349 22.73 9.57 5.23
C GLY A 349 22.86 10.97 5.82
N PRO A 350 24.01 11.32 6.43
CA PRO A 350 24.21 12.62 7.05
C PRO A 350 24.11 13.77 6.04
N GLY A 351 23.38 14.83 6.38
CA GLY A 351 23.17 15.98 5.49
C GLY A 351 22.13 15.75 4.38
N ALA A 352 21.30 14.70 4.47
CA ALA A 352 20.19 14.47 3.56
C ALA A 352 19.28 15.71 3.41
N PRO A 353 18.75 15.99 2.21
CA PRO A 353 17.79 17.08 2.01
C PRO A 353 16.50 16.91 2.82
N ARG A 354 15.72 17.99 2.96
CA ARG A 354 14.48 17.98 3.76
C ARG A 354 13.19 18.02 2.94
N THR A 355 13.18 18.63 1.76
CA THR A 355 12.02 18.64 0.87
C THR A 355 11.83 17.26 0.22
N VAL A 356 10.60 16.92 -0.17
CA VAL A 356 10.34 15.66 -0.87
C VAL A 356 11.04 15.60 -2.23
N GLY A 357 11.07 16.72 -2.97
CA GLY A 357 11.73 16.83 -4.27
C GLY A 357 13.24 16.61 -4.20
N ASP A 358 13.95 17.35 -3.34
CA ASP A 358 15.42 17.24 -3.24
C ASP A 358 15.86 15.84 -2.75
N ARG A 359 15.08 15.24 -1.84
CA ARG A 359 15.30 13.85 -1.38
C ARG A 359 15.10 12.84 -2.50
N THR A 360 14.11 13.07 -3.36
CA THR A 360 13.82 12.25 -4.54
C THR A 360 14.97 12.29 -5.54
N GLU A 361 15.51 13.47 -5.89
CA GLU A 361 16.68 13.56 -6.78
C GLU A 361 17.91 12.85 -6.22
N ALA A 362 18.23 13.10 -4.94
CA ALA A 362 19.35 12.46 -4.26
C ALA A 362 19.21 10.92 -4.19
N ALA A 363 17.99 10.42 -4.05
CA ALA A 363 17.71 8.98 -4.04
C ALA A 363 17.80 8.34 -5.43
N ILE A 364 17.25 8.99 -6.46
CA ILE A 364 17.34 8.51 -7.85
C ILE A 364 18.79 8.44 -8.30
N GLU A 365 19.59 9.47 -8.00
CA GLU A 365 21.02 9.46 -8.31
C GLU A 365 21.75 8.31 -7.58
N ARG A 366 21.40 8.04 -6.31
CA ARG A 366 21.93 6.89 -5.58
C ARG A 366 21.46 5.52 -6.14
N CYS A 367 20.27 5.45 -6.74
CA CYS A 367 19.83 4.26 -7.49
C CYS A 367 20.76 4.00 -8.68
N ARG A 368 21.07 5.02 -9.49
CA ARG A 368 22.00 4.88 -10.64
C ARG A 368 23.38 4.35 -10.25
N GLN A 369 23.88 4.72 -9.08
CA GLN A 369 25.22 4.36 -8.59
C GLN A 369 25.33 2.95 -8.00
N HIS A 370 24.21 2.28 -7.67
CA HIS A 370 24.23 1.01 -6.92
C HIS A 370 23.29 -0.08 -7.47
N GLY A 371 22.35 0.27 -8.35
CA GLY A 371 21.48 -0.67 -9.04
C GLY A 371 20.38 -1.33 -8.20
N PRO A 372 19.51 -2.12 -8.85
CA PRO A 372 18.25 -2.59 -8.25
C PRO A 372 18.37 -3.42 -6.96
N PRO A 373 19.26 -4.43 -6.86
CA PRO A 373 19.34 -5.29 -5.66
C PRO A 373 19.73 -4.51 -4.40
N PHE A 374 20.61 -3.49 -4.54
CA PHE A 374 21.01 -2.62 -3.44
C PHE A 374 19.84 -1.74 -2.98
N VAL A 375 19.17 -1.04 -3.91
CA VAL A 375 18.06 -0.13 -3.59
C VAL A 375 16.93 -0.88 -2.92
N ARG A 376 16.53 -2.02 -3.49
CA ARG A 376 15.53 -2.90 -2.88
C ARG A 376 15.92 -3.32 -1.48
N ASN A 377 17.14 -3.82 -1.29
CA ASN A 377 17.58 -4.28 0.04
C ASN A 377 17.61 -3.15 1.07
N LYS A 378 17.98 -1.93 0.67
CA LYS A 378 17.94 -0.74 1.53
C LYS A 378 16.52 -0.37 1.92
N TRP A 379 15.63 -0.17 0.95
CA TRP A 379 14.22 0.15 1.21
C TRP A 379 13.53 -0.92 2.06
N ARG A 380 13.69 -2.21 1.72
CA ARG A 380 13.14 -3.36 2.45
C ARG A 380 13.69 -3.49 3.88
N THR A 381 14.92 -3.04 4.13
CA THR A 381 15.49 -2.98 5.48
C THR A 381 14.93 -1.79 6.26
N GLN A 382 14.73 -0.66 5.60
CA GLN A 382 14.18 0.56 6.18
C GLN A 382 12.72 0.38 6.61
N SER A 383 11.84 -0.10 5.73
CA SER A 383 10.41 -0.31 6.06
C SER A 383 10.24 -1.28 7.22
N ARG A 384 10.97 -2.40 7.22
CA ARG A 384 11.01 -3.35 8.34
C ARG A 384 11.52 -2.74 9.65
N ASN A 385 12.48 -1.82 9.60
CA ASN A 385 12.95 -1.12 10.79
C ASN A 385 11.91 -0.11 11.30
N ILE A 386 11.22 0.62 10.42
CA ILE A 386 10.09 1.51 10.77
C ILE A 386 8.98 0.70 11.46
N VAL A 387 8.52 -0.39 10.85
CA VAL A 387 7.51 -1.30 11.42
C VAL A 387 7.97 -1.87 12.76
N ARG A 388 9.23 -2.29 12.86
CA ARG A 388 9.79 -2.82 14.12
C ARG A 388 9.88 -1.79 15.24
N VAL A 389 10.22 -0.53 14.93
CA VAL A 389 10.23 0.54 15.94
C VAL A 389 8.80 0.93 16.32
N ALA A 390 7.84 0.96 15.38
CA ALA A 390 6.43 1.14 15.72
C ALA A 390 5.87 0.01 16.62
N ALA A 391 6.29 -1.25 16.38
CA ALA A 391 5.87 -2.41 17.18
C ALA A 391 6.53 -2.49 18.58
N LEU A 392 7.74 -1.95 18.73
CA LEU A 392 8.50 -1.93 20.00
C LEU A 392 8.50 -0.54 20.67
N GLY A 393 7.76 0.41 20.12
CA GLY A 393 7.73 1.80 20.53
C GLY A 393 7.05 2.03 21.87
N ALA A 394 7.28 3.21 22.44
CA ALA A 394 6.53 3.65 23.61
C ALA A 394 5.13 4.14 23.18
N PRO A 395 4.12 4.20 24.08
CA PRO A 395 2.76 4.57 23.70
C PRO A 395 2.63 5.97 23.07
N ASP A 396 3.55 6.87 23.42
CA ASP A 396 3.69 8.24 22.93
C ASP A 396 4.32 8.35 21.53
N THR A 397 4.86 7.26 20.96
CA THR A 397 5.29 7.24 19.54
C THR A 397 4.14 7.50 18.55
N ALA A 398 2.88 7.34 18.97
CA ALA A 398 1.71 7.76 18.19
C ALA A 398 1.46 9.29 18.22
N GLU A 399 2.00 10.00 19.21
CA GLU A 399 1.90 11.47 19.37
C GLU A 399 3.06 12.21 18.67
N GLU A 400 4.14 11.49 18.33
CA GLU A 400 5.24 12.01 17.51
C GLU A 400 4.73 12.60 16.18
N THR A 401 5.30 13.73 15.78
CA THR A 401 4.88 14.48 14.60
C THR A 401 5.98 14.50 13.55
N VAL A 402 5.76 13.76 12.45
CA VAL A 402 6.68 13.70 11.30
C VAL A 402 6.64 15.03 10.54
N ASP A 403 7.82 15.53 10.21
CA ASP A 403 8.05 16.78 9.48
C ASP A 403 8.37 16.49 8.01
N PHE A 404 7.50 16.93 7.10
CA PHE A 404 7.70 16.83 5.65
C PHE A 404 8.12 18.17 5.04
N THR A 405 8.66 19.10 5.84
CA THR A 405 8.98 20.50 5.51
C THR A 405 7.73 21.35 5.23
N ASP A 406 6.97 21.03 4.18
CA ASP A 406 5.81 21.83 3.73
C ASP A 406 4.56 21.57 4.59
N PHE A 407 4.54 20.47 5.33
CA PHE A 407 3.46 20.07 6.23
C PHE A 407 3.96 19.13 7.33
N ARG A 408 3.19 19.03 8.42
CA ARG A 408 3.43 18.09 9.53
C ARG A 408 2.28 17.08 9.63
N ARG A 409 2.54 15.89 10.16
CA ARG A 409 1.52 14.85 10.44
C ARG A 409 1.85 14.07 11.72
N PRO A 410 0.87 13.76 12.59
CA PRO A 410 1.02 12.73 13.62
C PRO A 410 1.45 11.40 13.01
N MET A 411 2.20 10.57 13.76
CA MET A 411 2.76 9.30 13.26
C MET A 411 1.71 8.36 12.60
N PRO A 412 0.47 8.20 13.12
CA PRO A 412 -0.59 7.47 12.44
C PRO A 412 -0.95 8.00 11.04
N GLU A 413 -1.13 9.31 10.90
CA GLU A 413 -1.41 9.94 9.60
C GLU A 413 -0.22 9.90 8.66
N ALA A 414 1.00 9.95 9.20
CA ALA A 414 2.22 9.81 8.43
C ALA A 414 2.30 8.40 7.83
N LEU A 415 2.18 7.33 8.64
CA LEU A 415 2.21 5.96 8.13
C LEU A 415 1.04 5.64 7.19
N ALA A 416 -0.19 6.08 7.49
CA ALA A 416 -1.31 5.92 6.55
C ALA A 416 -1.03 6.62 5.21
N GLY A 417 -0.41 7.81 5.23
CA GLY A 417 0.00 8.52 4.01
C GLY A 417 1.18 7.88 3.26
N ARG A 418 2.07 7.17 3.96
CA ARG A 418 3.14 6.39 3.32
C ARG A 418 2.62 5.05 2.78
N ALA A 419 1.65 4.43 3.44
CA ALA A 419 0.96 3.23 2.94
C ALA A 419 0.19 3.53 1.66
N PHE A 420 -0.58 4.63 1.63
CA PHE A 420 -1.24 5.14 0.42
C PHE A 420 -0.25 5.34 -0.74
N ALA A 421 0.84 6.08 -0.52
CA ALA A 421 1.86 6.29 -1.55
C ALA A 421 2.55 4.98 -1.99
N CYS A 422 2.72 4.02 -1.08
CA CYS A 422 3.29 2.71 -1.40
C CYS A 422 2.35 1.82 -2.23
N TRP A 423 1.02 1.89 -2.01
CA TRP A 423 0.04 1.24 -2.89
C TRP A 423 0.00 1.92 -4.26
N ILE A 424 -0.24 3.23 -4.30
CA ILE A 424 -0.35 3.98 -5.57
C ILE A 424 0.88 3.75 -6.45
N HIS A 425 2.09 3.85 -5.89
CA HIS A 425 3.31 3.60 -6.66
C HIS A 425 3.60 2.11 -6.93
N ALA A 426 2.93 1.17 -6.25
CA ALA A 426 2.91 -0.23 -6.66
C ALA A 426 1.95 -0.46 -7.83
N GLU A 427 0.85 0.30 -7.92
CA GLU A 427 -0.10 0.29 -9.06
C GLU A 427 0.52 0.96 -10.30
N ASP A 428 1.26 2.06 -10.14
CA ASP A 428 2.12 2.66 -11.18
C ASP A 428 3.10 1.61 -11.76
N ILE A 429 3.84 0.93 -10.89
CA ILE A 429 4.81 -0.12 -11.28
C ILE A 429 4.11 -1.29 -11.97
N ALA A 430 3.02 -1.80 -11.37
CA ALA A 430 2.28 -2.94 -11.89
C ALA A 430 1.73 -2.68 -13.30
N THR A 431 1.17 -1.48 -13.52
CA THR A 431 0.68 -1.02 -14.83
C THR A 431 1.81 -0.93 -15.85
N ALA A 432 2.99 -0.47 -15.45
CA ALA A 432 4.15 -0.33 -16.34
C ALA A 432 4.81 -1.66 -16.76
N VAL A 433 4.49 -2.77 -16.08
CA VAL A 433 5.06 -4.12 -16.35
C VAL A 433 4.00 -5.21 -16.57
N ASP A 434 2.74 -4.82 -16.79
CA ASP A 434 1.57 -5.70 -17.01
C ASP A 434 1.38 -6.79 -15.92
N TYR A 435 1.59 -6.40 -14.66
CA TYR A 435 1.51 -7.32 -13.51
C TYR A 435 0.15 -7.20 -12.79
N PRO A 436 -0.52 -8.32 -12.42
CA PRO A 436 -1.81 -8.28 -11.74
C PRO A 436 -1.68 -7.80 -10.29
N TYR A 437 -2.07 -6.54 -10.02
CA TYR A 437 -2.02 -5.94 -8.70
C TYR A 437 -3.38 -5.31 -8.32
N GLY A 438 -4.07 -5.91 -7.34
CA GLY A 438 -5.36 -5.40 -6.84
C GLY A 438 -5.24 -4.29 -5.79
N PRO A 439 -6.37 -3.77 -5.29
CA PRO A 439 -6.38 -2.78 -4.21
C PRO A 439 -5.92 -3.36 -2.85
N PRO A 440 -5.66 -2.51 -1.84
CA PRO A 440 -5.40 -2.93 -0.46
C PRO A 440 -6.55 -3.75 0.14
N ALA A 441 -6.25 -4.50 1.20
CA ALA A 441 -7.30 -5.10 2.02
C ALA A 441 -8.16 -3.99 2.69
N PRO A 442 -9.48 -4.15 2.85
CA PRO A 442 -10.37 -3.10 3.36
C PRO A 442 -9.93 -2.48 4.70
N GLU A 443 -9.45 -3.33 5.61
CA GLU A 443 -8.89 -2.94 6.92
C GLU A 443 -7.64 -2.05 6.84
N HIS A 444 -6.94 -2.05 5.70
CA HIS A 444 -5.81 -1.18 5.40
C HIS A 444 -6.20 0.02 4.54
N LEU A 445 -7.24 -0.11 3.70
CA LEU A 445 -7.76 0.97 2.87
C LEU A 445 -8.52 2.02 3.69
N ALA A 446 -9.34 1.63 4.67
CA ALA A 446 -10.13 2.58 5.48
C ALA A 446 -9.29 3.67 6.19
N PRO A 447 -8.12 3.38 6.80
CA PRO A 447 -7.22 4.42 7.29
C PRO A 447 -6.69 5.40 6.22
N MET A 448 -6.58 4.96 4.95
CA MET A 448 -6.17 5.83 3.83
C MET A 448 -7.34 6.69 3.35
N VAL A 449 -8.53 6.11 3.19
CA VAL A 449 -9.78 6.81 2.84
C VAL A 449 -10.07 7.91 3.87
N GLY A 450 -10.04 7.58 5.17
CA GLY A 450 -10.22 8.56 6.24
C GLY A 450 -9.16 9.66 6.26
N LEU A 451 -7.92 9.37 5.86
CA LEU A 451 -6.85 10.38 5.70
C LEU A 451 -7.11 11.31 4.51
N VAL A 452 -7.68 10.82 3.41
CA VAL A 452 -8.07 11.62 2.24
C VAL A 452 -9.26 12.51 2.59
N ALA A 453 -10.36 11.93 3.09
CA ALA A 453 -11.56 12.66 3.46
C ALA A 453 -11.28 13.73 4.55
N GLY A 454 -10.51 13.38 5.58
CA GLY A 454 -10.11 14.32 6.65
C GLY A 454 -9.24 15.50 6.19
N ARG A 455 -8.62 15.43 5.00
CA ARG A 455 -7.85 16.55 4.41
C ARG A 455 -8.68 17.48 3.54
N LEU A 456 -9.83 17.03 3.05
CA LEU A 456 -10.68 17.77 2.10
C LEU A 456 -11.04 19.20 2.56
N PRO A 457 -11.44 19.48 3.82
CA PRO A 457 -11.76 20.84 4.27
C PRO A 457 -10.57 21.81 4.13
N THR A 458 -9.35 21.34 4.42
CA THR A 458 -8.13 22.15 4.32
C THR A 458 -7.70 22.33 2.86
N ALA A 459 -7.85 21.31 2.01
CA ALA A 459 -7.58 21.42 0.58
C ALA A 459 -8.52 22.44 -0.09
N LEU A 460 -9.82 22.39 0.21
CA LEU A 460 -10.81 23.35 -0.27
C LEU A 460 -10.47 24.79 0.16
N ALA A 461 -10.11 25.00 1.43
CA ALA A 461 -9.67 26.32 1.90
C ALA A 461 -8.34 26.79 1.28
N ASN A 462 -7.42 25.88 0.95
CA ASN A 462 -6.20 26.21 0.21
C ASN A 462 -6.51 26.66 -1.21
N ARG A 463 -7.36 25.92 -1.95
CA ARG A 463 -7.78 26.29 -3.30
C ARG A 463 -8.42 27.68 -3.35
N ARG A 464 -9.30 27.99 -2.41
CA ARG A 464 -9.93 29.33 -2.31
C ARG A 464 -8.92 30.45 -2.07
N ARG A 465 -7.94 30.23 -1.19
CA ARG A 465 -6.84 31.19 -0.96
C ARG A 465 -5.95 31.39 -2.19
N ALA A 466 -5.89 30.42 -3.08
CA ALA A 466 -5.21 30.50 -4.38
C ALA A 466 -6.11 31.01 -5.53
N GLY A 467 -7.39 31.34 -5.27
CA GLY A 467 -8.35 31.74 -6.32
C GLY A 467 -8.85 30.60 -7.22
N LEU A 468 -8.60 29.33 -6.84
CA LEU A 468 -8.90 28.12 -7.62
C LEU A 468 -10.23 27.43 -7.23
N ALA A 469 -11.07 28.11 -6.45
CA ALA A 469 -12.37 27.65 -5.95
C ALA A 469 -13.21 28.88 -5.55
N ALA A 470 -14.54 28.75 -5.56
CA ALA A 470 -15.44 29.86 -5.25
C ALA A 470 -15.28 30.31 -3.78
N PRO A 471 -15.36 31.62 -3.46
CA PRO A 471 -15.28 32.10 -2.08
C PRO A 471 -16.40 31.51 -1.21
N PRO A 472 -16.20 31.36 0.12
CA PRO A 472 -17.24 30.79 0.98
C PRO A 472 -18.48 31.70 0.99
N ARG A 473 -19.67 31.11 0.83
CA ARG A 473 -20.92 31.89 0.68
C ARG A 473 -21.36 32.55 2.00
N ARG A 474 -20.79 32.14 3.14
CA ARG A 474 -20.86 32.86 4.42
C ARG A 474 -19.50 32.86 5.12
N LEU A 475 -19.20 33.92 5.85
CA LEU A 475 -18.10 33.94 6.81
C LEU A 475 -18.57 33.26 8.10
N THR A 476 -18.27 31.97 8.24
CA THR A 476 -18.70 31.15 9.39
C THR A 476 -17.62 31.14 10.48
N ALA A 477 -18.00 31.47 11.70
CA ALA A 477 -17.11 31.43 12.87
C ALA A 477 -16.68 29.99 13.21
N ALA A 478 -15.51 29.84 13.83
CA ALA A 478 -15.07 28.53 14.32
C ALA A 478 -16.07 27.97 15.36
N GLY A 479 -16.50 26.72 15.18
CA GLY A 479 -17.52 26.07 16.00
C GLY A 479 -18.97 26.48 15.70
N ALA A 480 -19.24 27.32 14.70
CA ALA A 480 -20.59 27.59 14.22
C ALA A 480 -21.00 26.61 13.10
N PRO A 481 -22.29 26.25 12.96
CA PRO A 481 -22.78 25.45 11.83
C PRO A 481 -22.51 26.14 10.48
N GLY A 482 -22.10 25.34 9.48
CA GLY A 482 -21.88 25.80 8.10
C GLY A 482 -22.53 24.87 7.07
N ARG A 483 -22.54 25.29 5.80
CA ARG A 483 -22.93 24.41 4.69
C ARG A 483 -22.09 23.14 4.72
N THR A 484 -22.73 22.00 4.50
CA THR A 484 -22.09 20.68 4.55
C THR A 484 -22.17 19.99 3.18
N LEU A 485 -21.07 19.39 2.76
CA LEU A 485 -21.07 18.34 1.75
C LEU A 485 -21.10 17.01 2.49
N HIS A 486 -22.05 16.14 2.17
CA HIS A 486 -21.98 14.73 2.54
C HIS A 486 -21.10 14.04 1.49
N LEU A 487 -20.02 13.40 1.96
CA LEU A 487 -19.16 12.52 1.18
C LEU A 487 -19.45 11.09 1.64
N GLU A 488 -20.22 10.36 0.84
CA GLU A 488 -20.37 8.91 0.97
C GLU A 488 -19.21 8.26 0.20
N VAL A 489 -18.55 7.30 0.83
CA VAL A 489 -17.56 6.45 0.17
C VAL A 489 -18.06 5.02 0.23
N GLU A 490 -18.34 4.45 -0.93
CA GLU A 490 -18.76 3.07 -1.10
C GLU A 490 -17.57 2.11 -0.90
N GLY A 491 -17.80 0.81 -1.10
CA GLY A 491 -16.79 -0.21 -0.89
C GLY A 491 -16.62 -0.63 0.57
N ARG A 492 -15.59 -1.43 0.85
CA ARG A 492 -15.39 -2.04 2.20
C ARG A 492 -14.42 -1.24 3.06
N GLY A 493 -13.63 -0.36 2.46
CA GLY A 493 -12.83 0.66 3.15
C GLY A 493 -13.57 2.00 3.32
N GLY A 494 -14.80 2.11 2.82
CA GLY A 494 -15.62 3.32 2.78
C GLY A 494 -16.26 3.75 4.11
N GLY A 495 -17.28 4.61 4.02
CA GLY A 495 -17.99 5.23 5.15
C GLY A 495 -18.55 6.62 4.83
N ASP A 496 -18.97 7.35 5.87
CA ASP A 496 -19.59 8.67 5.77
C ASP A 496 -18.71 9.79 6.33
N TRP A 497 -18.57 10.89 5.58
CA TRP A 497 -17.93 12.12 6.05
C TRP A 497 -18.79 13.36 5.79
N TYR A 498 -19.07 14.12 6.85
CA TYR A 498 -19.70 15.45 6.76
C TYR A 498 -18.61 16.52 6.67
N VAL A 499 -18.48 17.13 5.50
CA VAL A 499 -17.37 18.00 5.11
C VAL A 499 -17.82 19.47 5.17
N PRO A 500 -17.26 20.32 6.06
CA PRO A 500 -17.67 21.72 6.17
C PRO A 500 -17.21 22.54 4.95
N LEU A 501 -18.16 23.12 4.24
CA LEU A 501 -17.94 23.84 2.99
C LEU A 501 -17.62 25.32 3.16
N ASP A 502 -17.98 25.99 4.27
CA ASP A 502 -17.72 27.43 4.44
C ASP A 502 -16.38 27.74 5.14
N SER A 503 -15.94 26.89 6.07
CA SER A 503 -14.69 27.05 6.82
C SER A 503 -14.19 25.70 7.36
N PRO A 504 -12.87 25.39 7.36
CA PRO A 504 -12.34 24.15 7.94
C PRO A 504 -12.61 23.98 9.45
N ALA A 505 -13.02 25.05 10.13
CA ALA A 505 -13.37 25.05 11.55
C ALA A 505 -14.88 25.23 11.82
N ALA A 506 -15.73 25.22 10.79
CA ALA A 506 -17.18 25.18 10.96
C ALA A 506 -17.64 23.78 11.38
N LEU A 507 -18.77 23.69 12.08
CA LEU A 507 -19.44 22.42 12.32
C LEU A 507 -20.18 21.97 11.05
N ALA A 508 -19.94 20.72 10.65
CA ALA A 508 -20.67 20.04 9.60
C ALA A 508 -21.62 18.99 10.20
N GLY A 509 -22.75 18.74 9.53
CA GLY A 509 -23.76 17.79 9.97
C GLY A 509 -24.92 17.67 8.97
N PRO A 510 -25.70 16.57 9.02
CA PRO A 510 -26.68 16.22 7.99
C PRO A 510 -27.76 17.29 7.79
N GLU A 511 -28.24 17.91 8.87
CA GLU A 511 -29.19 19.03 8.85
C GLU A 511 -28.72 20.29 8.07
N HIS A 512 -27.44 20.38 7.68
CA HIS A 512 -26.90 21.46 6.84
C HIS A 512 -26.31 20.97 5.51
N THR A 513 -26.62 19.73 5.09
CA THR A 513 -26.18 19.18 3.80
C THR A 513 -26.79 19.96 2.63
N VAL A 514 -25.94 20.44 1.72
CA VAL A 514 -26.33 21.17 0.49
C VAL A 514 -25.90 20.45 -0.79
N ALA A 515 -25.06 19.44 -0.67
CA ALA A 515 -24.56 18.61 -1.75
C ALA A 515 -24.23 17.21 -1.21
N HIS A 516 -24.35 16.21 -2.08
CA HIS A 516 -23.95 14.83 -1.82
C HIS A 516 -23.02 14.37 -2.94
N LEU A 517 -21.92 13.70 -2.56
CA LEU A 517 -20.92 13.12 -3.44
C LEU A 517 -20.66 11.69 -2.99
N ALA A 518 -20.94 10.72 -3.87
CA ALA A 518 -20.70 9.29 -3.66
C ALA A 518 -19.58 8.79 -4.58
N LEU A 519 -18.63 8.02 -4.03
CA LEU A 519 -17.43 7.52 -4.71
C LEU A 519 -17.06 6.12 -4.17
N GLU A 520 -16.60 5.19 -5.01
CA GLU A 520 -15.98 3.95 -4.52
C GLU A 520 -14.64 4.22 -3.81
N ASP A 521 -14.29 3.38 -2.81
CA ASP A 521 -13.11 3.60 -1.95
C ASP A 521 -11.79 3.72 -2.73
N THR A 522 -11.62 2.91 -3.78
CA THR A 522 -10.48 2.96 -4.70
C THR A 522 -10.49 4.18 -5.63
N GLU A 523 -11.65 4.61 -6.13
CA GLU A 523 -11.77 5.76 -7.04
C GLU A 523 -11.52 7.08 -6.31
N LEU A 524 -11.99 7.23 -5.05
CA LEU A 524 -11.60 8.34 -4.18
C LEU A 524 -10.07 8.44 -4.03
N CYS A 525 -9.41 7.30 -3.81
CA CYS A 525 -7.97 7.25 -3.64
C CYS A 525 -7.21 7.56 -4.94
N ARG A 526 -7.66 7.06 -6.10
CA ARG A 526 -7.08 7.40 -7.42
C ARG A 526 -7.27 8.87 -7.79
N LEU A 527 -8.44 9.45 -7.52
CA LEU A 527 -8.68 10.89 -7.66
C LEU A 527 -7.72 11.68 -6.75
N ALA A 528 -7.60 11.32 -5.49
CA ALA A 528 -6.69 11.96 -4.53
C ALA A 528 -5.19 11.72 -4.82
N ALA A 529 -4.86 10.73 -5.66
CA ALA A 529 -3.54 10.48 -6.24
C ALA A 529 -3.33 11.16 -7.60
N GLY A 530 -4.33 11.86 -8.15
CA GLY A 530 -4.24 12.52 -9.45
C GLY A 530 -4.16 11.57 -10.65
N HIS A 531 -4.60 10.32 -10.48
CA HIS A 531 -4.59 9.28 -11.52
C HIS A 531 -5.83 9.30 -12.42
N VAL A 532 -6.94 9.84 -11.90
CA VAL A 532 -8.21 10.08 -12.60
C VAL A 532 -8.58 11.55 -12.39
N SER A 533 -9.09 12.24 -13.41
CA SER A 533 -9.47 13.65 -13.30
C SER A 533 -10.84 13.85 -12.62
N PRO A 534 -11.12 15.04 -12.05
CA PRO A 534 -12.46 15.43 -11.56
C PRO A 534 -13.58 15.29 -12.60
N GLU A 535 -13.22 15.40 -13.88
CA GLU A 535 -14.09 15.26 -15.04
C GLU A 535 -14.41 13.78 -15.35
N GLU A 536 -13.42 12.89 -15.25
CA GLU A 536 -13.54 11.46 -15.59
C GLU A 536 -14.00 10.56 -14.44
N VAL A 537 -13.79 10.97 -13.18
CA VAL A 537 -14.04 10.11 -12.00
C VAL A 537 -15.50 9.68 -11.86
N ALA A 538 -15.69 8.37 -11.73
CA ALA A 538 -16.98 7.73 -11.55
C ALA A 538 -17.56 8.08 -10.16
N ALA A 539 -18.50 9.02 -10.13
CA ALA A 539 -19.04 9.57 -8.90
C ALA A 539 -20.55 9.87 -9.01
N GLY A 540 -21.31 9.53 -7.98
CA GLY A 540 -22.66 10.05 -7.75
C GLY A 540 -22.58 11.52 -7.31
N ARG A 541 -23.44 12.38 -7.86
CA ARG A 541 -23.36 13.84 -7.69
C ARG A 541 -24.76 14.43 -7.54
N GLU A 542 -25.09 14.98 -6.38
CA GLU A 542 -26.41 15.59 -6.11
C GLU A 542 -26.29 16.93 -5.37
N GLY A 543 -27.29 17.80 -5.55
CA GLY A 543 -27.36 19.12 -4.89
C GLY A 543 -26.51 20.19 -5.55
N ASP A 544 -25.74 20.94 -4.76
CA ASP A 544 -25.01 22.12 -5.19
C ASP A 544 -23.76 21.81 -6.05
N GLU A 545 -23.92 21.89 -7.38
CA GLU A 545 -22.87 21.58 -8.38
C GLU A 545 -21.55 22.32 -8.13
N GLU A 546 -21.58 23.57 -7.67
CA GLU A 546 -20.36 24.34 -7.35
C GLU A 546 -19.60 23.71 -6.18
N ALA A 547 -20.31 23.25 -5.15
CA ALA A 547 -19.72 22.55 -4.01
C ALA A 547 -19.15 21.19 -4.40
N VAL A 548 -19.87 20.40 -5.23
CA VAL A 548 -19.37 19.10 -5.73
C VAL A 548 -18.12 19.30 -6.59
N ARG A 549 -18.15 20.24 -7.53
CA ARG A 549 -17.04 20.55 -8.43
C ARG A 549 -15.81 21.04 -7.66
N ASP A 550 -15.96 21.99 -6.73
CA ASP A 550 -14.86 22.47 -5.89
C ASP A 550 -14.31 21.38 -4.95
N ALA A 551 -15.13 20.42 -4.51
CA ALA A 551 -14.70 19.30 -3.69
C ALA A 551 -13.90 18.25 -4.47
N LEU A 552 -14.36 17.82 -5.64
CA LEU A 552 -13.61 16.91 -6.52
C LEU A 552 -12.24 17.50 -6.90
N TRP A 553 -12.22 18.79 -7.26
CA TRP A 553 -11.00 19.52 -7.55
C TRP A 553 -10.10 19.77 -6.32
N ALA A 554 -10.66 19.76 -5.11
CA ALA A 554 -9.90 19.80 -3.85
C ALA A 554 -9.29 18.43 -3.50
N LEU A 555 -10.01 17.33 -3.70
CA LEU A 555 -9.50 15.96 -3.58
C LEU A 555 -8.33 15.73 -4.53
N PHE A 556 -8.50 16.04 -5.82
CA PHE A 556 -7.44 15.95 -6.84
C PHE A 556 -6.16 16.70 -6.42
N SER A 557 -6.30 17.91 -5.86
CA SER A 557 -5.17 18.74 -5.38
C SER A 557 -4.46 18.24 -4.11
N LEU A 558 -4.83 17.07 -3.56
CA LEU A 558 -4.05 16.40 -2.51
C LEU A 558 -2.80 15.69 -3.04
N SER A 559 -2.79 15.35 -4.34
CA SER A 559 -1.71 14.64 -5.02
C SER A 559 -0.49 15.52 -5.28
N ARG A 560 0.69 14.89 -5.27
CA ARG A 560 2.01 15.50 -5.43
C ARG A 560 3.08 14.41 -5.58
N LEU A 561 4.23 14.78 -6.13
CA LEU A 561 5.48 14.04 -6.02
C LEU A 561 6.05 14.09 -4.58
#